data_AF-A9A0J6-F1
#
_entry.id   AF-A9A0J6-F1
#
_cell.length_a   1.000
_cell.length_b   1.000
_cell.length_c   1.000
_cell.angle_alpha   90.00
_cell.angle_beta   90.00
_cell.angle_gamma   90.00
#
_symmetry.space_group_name_H-M   'P 1'
#
loop_
_entity.id
_entity.type
_entity.pdbx_description
1 polymer ?
#
loop_
_entity_poly.entity_id
_entity_poly.type
_entity_poly.pdbx_seq_one_letter_code
_entity_poly.pdbx_strand_id
1 'polypeptide(L)'
;MVVALREIEVFALGHITSDAVGLFTRYLSGNESFVFDGSHPPKSMGMHSFTYNYPELSSAHFWLFSVTMAVFKEAVQSAGPGFVEQIFHELTVGLLGLDLGGTLPAPRLYAEPIFCPGHPISGRV
;
A
#
# COMPACT_ATOMS: atom_id res chain seq x y z
N MET A 1 -0.45 16.05 3.28
CA MET A 1 0.93 15.77 3.71
C MET A 1 1.71 15.20 2.54
N VAL A 2 2.97 15.61 2.35
CA VAL A 2 3.85 15.03 1.33
C VAL A 2 4.67 13.93 1.97
N VAL A 3 4.69 12.73 1.38
CA VAL A 3 5.41 11.57 1.90
C VAL A 3 6.39 11.07 0.84
N ALA A 4 7.65 10.90 1.23
CA ALA A 4 8.69 10.35 0.35
C ALA A 4 8.70 8.82 0.45
N LEU A 5 8.71 8.12 -0.70
CA LEU A 5 8.63 6.66 -0.73
C LEU A 5 9.78 5.98 0.03
N ARG A 6 10.99 6.55 0.01
CA ARG A 6 12.16 6.03 0.74
C ARG A 6 11.97 5.91 2.25
N GLU A 7 10.96 6.56 2.82
CA GLU A 7 10.64 6.52 4.25
C GLU A 7 9.63 5.42 4.60
N ILE A 8 9.15 4.67 3.60
CA ILE A 8 8.11 3.64 3.74
C ILE A 8 8.72 2.24 3.62
N GLU A 9 8.46 1.38 4.61
CA GLU A 9 8.86 -0.03 4.58
C GLU A 9 8.04 -0.83 3.56
N VAL A 10 8.68 -1.53 2.61
CA VAL A 10 8.00 -2.30 1.55
C VAL A 10 8.05 -3.80 1.83
N PHE A 11 6.93 -4.50 1.67
CA PHE A 11 6.86 -5.95 1.85
C PHE A 11 5.88 -6.66 0.91
N ALA A 12 6.05 -7.98 0.80
CA ALA A 12 5.10 -8.85 0.13
C ALA A 12 4.02 -9.31 1.09
N LEU A 13 2.76 -9.26 0.66
CA LEU A 13 1.67 -9.98 1.34
C LEU A 13 1.74 -11.45 1.01
N GLY A 14 1.27 -12.32 1.89
CA GLY A 14 1.59 -13.76 1.87
C GLY A 14 1.29 -14.50 0.56
N HIS A 15 0.36 -14.00 -0.28
CA HIS A 15 0.05 -14.56 -1.60
C HIS A 15 0.93 -14.01 -2.74
N ILE A 16 1.75 -13.00 -2.48
CA ILE A 16 2.66 -12.35 -3.41
C ILE A 16 4.09 -12.78 -3.09
N THR A 17 4.86 -13.14 -4.12
CA THR A 17 6.27 -13.50 -3.94
C THR A 17 7.14 -12.25 -3.78
N SER A 18 8.24 -12.37 -3.03
CA SER A 18 9.23 -11.29 -2.91
C SER A 18 9.81 -10.86 -4.26
N ASP A 19 9.91 -11.78 -5.23
CA ASP A 19 10.39 -11.48 -6.58
C ASP A 19 9.43 -10.56 -7.34
N ALA A 20 8.12 -10.75 -7.21
CA ALA A 20 7.11 -9.87 -7.81
C ALA A 20 7.19 -8.46 -7.23
N VAL A 21 7.39 -8.35 -5.91
CA VAL A 21 7.63 -7.06 -5.25
C VAL A 21 8.92 -6.42 -5.77
N GLY A 22 10.01 -7.18 -5.84
CA GLY A 22 11.30 -6.72 -6.33
C GLY A 22 11.25 -6.24 -7.78
N LEU A 23 10.42 -6.84 -8.64
CA LEU A 23 10.27 -6.44 -10.03
C LEU A 23 9.67 -5.03 -10.15
N PHE A 24 8.63 -4.72 -9.39
CA PHE A 24 7.96 -3.42 -9.46
C PHE A 24 8.70 -2.33 -8.66
N THR A 25 9.29 -2.67 -7.52
CA THR A 25 10.02 -1.68 -6.70
C THR A 25 11.30 -1.18 -7.37
N ARG A 26 11.86 -1.91 -8.33
CA ARG A 26 12.99 -1.43 -9.17
C ARG A 26 12.65 -0.21 -10.01
N TYR A 27 11.37 0.01 -10.32
CA TYR A 27 10.91 1.18 -11.06
C TYR A 27 10.62 2.38 -10.14
N LEU A 28 10.79 2.21 -8.83
CA LEU A 28 10.67 3.26 -7.83
C LEU A 28 12.08 3.76 -7.49
N SER A 29 12.36 5.03 -7.76
CA SER A 29 13.63 5.69 -7.40
C SER A 29 13.76 5.94 -5.90
N GLY A 30 12.66 5.86 -5.15
CA GLY A 30 12.57 6.21 -3.74
C GLY A 30 12.43 7.72 -3.48
N ASN A 31 12.64 8.56 -4.50
CA ASN A 31 12.46 10.01 -4.44
C ASN A 31 11.07 10.46 -4.85
N GLU A 32 10.20 9.53 -5.23
CA GLU A 32 8.82 9.85 -5.51
C GLU A 32 8.14 10.35 -4.25
N SER A 33 7.44 11.47 -4.41
CA SER A 33 6.65 12.09 -3.36
C SER A 33 5.18 12.00 -3.71
N PHE A 34 4.36 11.53 -2.78
CA PHE A 34 2.91 11.50 -2.94
C PHE A 34 2.26 12.46 -1.97
N VAL A 35 1.18 13.07 -2.43
CA VAL A 35 0.31 13.86 -1.56
C VAL A 35 -0.71 12.92 -0.97
N PHE A 36 -0.73 12.89 0.35
CA PHE A 36 -1.68 12.13 1.14
C PHE A 36 -2.58 13.10 1.92
N ASP A 37 -3.89 12.97 1.79
CA ASP A 37 -4.87 13.81 2.50
C ASP A 37 -5.33 13.20 3.84
N GLY A 38 -4.92 11.96 4.14
CA GLY A 38 -5.26 11.26 5.38
C GLY A 38 -4.57 11.81 6.63
N SER A 39 -5.16 11.51 7.79
CA SER A 39 -4.76 12.02 9.12
C SER A 39 -3.41 11.50 9.61
N HIS A 40 -2.92 10.39 9.06
CA HIS A 40 -1.69 9.72 9.50
C HIS A 40 -0.76 9.42 8.31
N PRO A 41 0.57 9.60 8.46
CA PRO A 41 1.52 9.26 7.41
C PRO A 41 1.61 7.74 7.27
N PRO A 42 1.69 7.22 6.04
CA PRO A 42 2.01 5.82 5.83
C PRO A 42 3.45 5.56 6.28
N LYS A 43 3.65 4.44 6.96
CA LYS A 43 4.96 3.97 7.46
C LYS A 43 5.40 2.68 6.79
N SER A 44 4.46 1.90 6.27
CA SER A 44 4.77 0.69 5.51
C SER A 44 3.79 0.51 4.36
N MET A 45 4.16 -0.32 3.39
CA MET A 45 3.34 -0.66 2.25
C MET A 45 3.48 -2.14 1.84
N GLY A 46 2.35 -2.77 1.56
CA GLY A 46 2.25 -4.18 1.19
C GLY A 46 1.62 -4.37 -0.17
N MET A 47 2.29 -5.07 -1.09
CA MET A 47 1.72 -5.38 -2.41
C MET A 47 0.57 -6.38 -2.25
N HIS A 48 -0.62 -6.05 -2.78
CA HIS A 48 -1.80 -6.91 -2.69
C HIS A 48 -2.32 -7.39 -4.04
N SER A 49 -1.95 -6.73 -5.13
CA SER A 49 -2.31 -7.14 -6.49
C SER A 49 -1.20 -6.75 -7.46
N PHE A 50 -0.94 -7.62 -8.44
CA PHE A 50 -0.06 -7.30 -9.56
C PHE A 50 -0.52 -8.02 -10.83
N THR A 51 -0.14 -7.48 -11.97
CA THR A 51 -0.30 -8.10 -13.28
C THR A 51 0.95 -7.78 -14.10
N TYR A 52 1.58 -8.81 -14.68
CA TYR A 52 2.80 -8.65 -15.46
C TYR A 52 2.61 -9.16 -16.89
N ASN A 53 2.38 -8.24 -17.83
CA ASN A 53 2.09 -8.50 -19.23
C ASN A 53 2.98 -7.66 -20.18
N TYR A 54 4.23 -7.38 -19.79
CA TYR A 54 5.12 -6.54 -20.60
C TYR A 54 5.38 -7.15 -22.00
N PRO A 55 5.30 -6.37 -23.12
CA PRO A 55 5.26 -4.89 -23.19
C PRO A 55 3.86 -4.26 -23.25
N GLU A 56 2.79 -5.02 -23.05
CA GLU A 56 1.44 -4.47 -22.86
C GLU A 56 1.37 -3.74 -21.50
N LEU A 57 0.20 -3.64 -20.87
CA LEU A 57 0.10 -2.99 -19.57
C LEU A 57 0.44 -3.97 -18.43
N SER A 58 1.44 -3.61 -17.62
CA SER A 58 1.71 -4.25 -16.32
C SER A 58 1.39 -3.28 -15.20
N SER A 59 0.83 -3.77 -14.09
CA SER A 59 0.42 -2.96 -12.95
C SER A 59 0.73 -3.62 -11.62
N ALA A 60 0.99 -2.81 -10.60
CA ALA A 60 1.12 -3.25 -9.22
C ALA A 60 0.40 -2.29 -8.27
N HIS A 61 -0.32 -2.87 -7.32
CA HIS A 61 -1.10 -2.14 -6.32
C HIS A 61 -0.64 -2.51 -4.91
N PHE A 62 -0.52 -1.48 -4.08
CA PHE A 62 0.01 -1.55 -2.73
C PHE A 62 -0.97 -0.91 -1.76
N TRP A 63 -1.20 -1.59 -0.64
CA TRP A 63 -1.84 -0.99 0.52
C TRP A 63 -0.80 -0.18 1.29
N LEU A 64 -1.16 1.02 1.72
CA LEU A 64 -0.38 1.89 2.57
C LEU A 64 -0.90 1.81 4.00
N PHE A 65 -0.03 1.54 4.97
CA PHE A 65 -0.39 1.39 6.38
C PHE A 65 0.19 2.51 7.23
N SER A 66 -0.56 3.00 8.21
CA SER A 66 -0.09 3.99 9.19
C SER A 66 0.90 3.44 10.23
N VAL A 67 1.13 2.12 10.20
CA VAL A 67 2.00 1.37 11.12
C VAL A 67 3.15 0.68 10.37
N THR A 68 4.17 0.22 11.09
CA THR A 68 5.24 -0.61 10.52
C THR A 68 4.74 -2.04 10.25
N MET A 69 5.47 -2.80 9.44
CA MET A 69 5.08 -4.19 9.16
C MET A 69 5.15 -5.07 10.42
N ALA A 70 6.08 -4.79 11.33
CA ALA A 70 6.16 -5.50 12.61
C ALA A 70 4.85 -5.35 13.41
N VAL A 71 4.34 -4.13 13.55
CA VAL A 71 3.08 -3.84 14.25
C VAL A 71 1.89 -4.46 13.52
N PHE A 72 1.86 -4.39 12.18
CA PHE A 72 0.82 -5.04 11.38
C PHE A 72 0.78 -6.56 11.61
N LYS A 73 1.94 -7.23 11.54
CA LYS A 73 2.05 -8.68 11.78
C LYS A 73 1.63 -9.05 13.19
N GLU A 74 2.04 -8.28 14.19
CA GLU A 74 1.66 -8.50 15.59
C GLU A 74 0.15 -8.36 15.79
N ALA A 75 -0.48 -7.35 15.18
CA ALA A 75 -1.93 -7.17 15.22
C ALA A 75 -2.66 -8.38 14.60
N VAL A 76 -2.24 -8.80 13.41
CA VAL A 76 -2.81 -9.96 12.71
C VAL A 76 -2.65 -11.25 13.52
N GLN A 77 -1.48 -11.48 14.11
CA GLN A 77 -1.21 -12.64 14.95
C GLN A 77 -2.06 -12.62 16.23
N SER A 78 -2.21 -11.45 16.86
CA SER A 78 -2.92 -11.29 18.12
C SER A 78 -4.44 -11.47 17.97
N ALA A 79 -5.04 -11.00 16.86
CA ALA A 79 -6.47 -11.17 16.64
C ALA A 79 -6.84 -12.58 16.12
N GLY A 80 -5.91 -13.25 15.44
CA GLY A 80 -6.12 -14.56 14.84
C GLY A 80 -6.66 -14.50 13.39
N PRO A 81 -6.67 -15.64 12.68
CA PRO A 81 -6.85 -15.69 11.23
C PRO A 81 -8.21 -15.19 10.73
N GLY A 82 -9.23 -15.14 11.58
CA GLY A 82 -10.57 -14.65 11.23
C GLY A 82 -10.71 -13.13 11.14
N PHE A 83 -9.70 -12.37 11.59
CA PHE A 83 -9.77 -10.90 11.71
C PHE A 83 -8.77 -10.17 10.81
N VAL A 84 -8.10 -10.91 9.93
CA VAL A 84 -7.09 -10.37 9.00
C VAL A 84 -7.67 -9.21 8.20
N GLU A 85 -8.83 -9.42 7.57
CA GLU A 85 -9.50 -8.41 6.74
C GLU A 85 -9.87 -7.14 7.54
N GLN A 86 -10.39 -7.31 8.77
CA GLN A 86 -10.71 -6.19 9.64
C GLN A 86 -9.46 -5.37 10.00
N ILE A 87 -8.37 -6.04 10.38
CA ILE A 87 -7.10 -5.38 10.72
C ILE A 87 -6.52 -4.64 9.50
N PHE A 88 -6.61 -5.24 8.31
CA PHE A 88 -6.25 -4.57 7.07
C PHE A 88 -7.06 -3.28 6.91
N HIS A 89 -8.39 -3.34 7.00
CA HIS A 89 -9.23 -2.15 6.84
C HIS A 89 -8.98 -1.06 7.90
N GLU A 90 -8.70 -1.43 9.15
CA GLU A 90 -8.44 -0.47 10.23
C GLU A 90 -7.08 0.22 10.09
N LEU A 91 -6.05 -0.49 9.63
CA LEU A 91 -4.68 0.03 9.59
C LEU A 91 -4.28 0.63 8.24
N THR A 92 -5.00 0.28 7.17
CA THR A 92 -4.76 0.82 5.84
C THR A 92 -5.27 2.25 5.76
N VAL A 93 -4.42 3.15 5.31
CA VAL A 93 -4.76 4.56 5.11
C VAL A 93 -4.96 4.87 3.64
N GLY A 94 -4.36 4.11 2.73
CA GLY A 94 -4.38 4.43 1.31
C GLY A 94 -3.93 3.31 0.39
N LEU A 95 -3.97 3.63 -0.89
CA LEU A 95 -3.54 2.84 -2.02
C LEU A 95 -2.42 3.56 -2.76
N LEU A 96 -1.47 2.79 -3.28
CA LEU A 96 -0.48 3.24 -4.24
C LEU A 96 -0.48 2.28 -5.43
N GLY A 97 -0.48 2.84 -6.64
CA GLY A 97 -0.49 2.09 -7.88
C GLY A 97 0.67 2.50 -8.79
N LEU A 98 1.31 1.51 -9.40
CA LEU A 98 2.39 1.66 -10.38
C LEU A 98 1.97 0.96 -11.68
N ASP A 99 1.87 1.71 -12.77
CA ASP A 99 1.60 1.21 -14.11
C ASP A 99 2.84 1.36 -15.00
N LEU A 100 3.13 0.36 -15.83
CA LEU A 100 4.21 0.40 -16.81
C LEU A 100 3.87 -0.36 -18.10
N GLY A 101 4.48 0.04 -19.20
CA GLY A 101 4.27 -0.56 -20.53
C GLY A 101 3.01 -0.02 -21.25
N GLY A 102 2.57 -0.73 -22.28
CA GLY A 102 1.45 -0.34 -23.13
C GLY A 102 1.78 0.92 -23.92
N THR A 103 0.90 1.92 -23.84
CA THR A 103 1.08 3.23 -24.50
C THR A 103 1.72 4.27 -23.58
N LEU A 104 2.14 3.90 -22.36
CA LEU A 104 2.73 4.82 -21.40
C LEU A 104 4.13 5.25 -21.85
N PRO A 105 4.42 6.56 -21.91
CA PRO A 105 5.75 7.06 -22.28
C PRO A 105 6.79 6.84 -21.17
N ALA A 106 6.34 6.67 -19.92
CA ALA A 106 7.14 6.39 -18.74
C ALA A 106 6.26 5.69 -17.69
N PRO A 107 6.84 5.00 -16.69
CA PRO A 107 6.07 4.45 -15.58
C PRO A 107 5.20 5.52 -14.91
N ARG A 108 3.93 5.18 -14.65
CA ARG A 108 2.98 6.08 -13.99
C ARG A 108 2.79 5.63 -12.56
N LEU A 109 2.91 6.58 -11.63
CA LEU A 109 2.71 6.34 -10.21
C LEU A 109 1.57 7.21 -9.71
N TYR A 110 0.65 6.61 -8.96
CA TYR A 110 -0.53 7.29 -8.42
C TYR A 110 -0.82 6.78 -7.02
N ALA A 111 -1.46 7.62 -6.21
CA ALA A 111 -1.88 7.27 -4.87
C ALA A 111 -3.31 7.74 -4.64
N GLU A 112 -4.10 6.93 -3.96
CA GLU A 112 -5.49 7.23 -3.62
C GLU A 112 -5.66 6.99 -2.11
N PRO A 113 -6.22 7.94 -1.36
CA PRO A 113 -6.60 7.68 0.02
C PRO A 113 -7.75 6.68 0.06
N ILE A 114 -7.71 5.77 1.05
CA ILE A 114 -8.89 4.97 1.36
C ILE A 114 -9.66 5.73 2.41
N PHE A 115 -10.81 6.26 2.02
CA PHE A 115 -11.79 6.71 2.99
C PHE A 115 -12.46 5.47 3.58
N CYS A 116 -12.08 5.07 4.80
CA CYS A 116 -12.87 4.10 5.56
C CYS A 116 -14.23 4.75 5.88
N PRO A 117 -15.35 4.31 5.28
CA PRO A 117 -16.65 4.82 5.65
C PRO A 117 -17.09 4.09 6.93
N GLY A 118 -16.97 4.75 8.08
CA GLY A 118 -17.59 4.26 9.32
C GLY A 118 -16.63 4.05 10.49
N HIS A 119 -16.16 5.14 11.08
CA HIS A 119 -16.24 5.23 12.54
C HIS A 119 -17.19 6.38 12.86
N PRO A 120 -18.42 6.12 13.36
CA PRO A 120 -19.10 7.17 14.08
C PRO A 120 -18.17 7.52 15.25
N ILE A 121 -17.77 8.79 15.34
CA ILE A 121 -17.35 9.36 16.61
C ILE A 121 -18.53 9.09 17.53
N SER A 122 -18.42 8.05 18.36
CA SER A 122 -19.34 7.81 19.46
C SER A 122 -19.15 8.96 20.42
N GLY A 123 -19.81 10.07 20.12
CA GLY A 123 -20.10 11.12 21.06
C GLY A 123 -21.03 10.53 22.10
N ARG A 124 -20.45 9.93 23.14
CA ARG A 124 -21.09 9.96 24.45
C ARG A 124 -20.91 11.37 25.00
N VAL A 125 -21.95 12.18 24.82
CA VAL A 125 -22.35 13.19 25.80
C VAL A 125 -23.32 12.51 26.77
#